data_AF-A0A9E6V2X5-F1
#
_entry.id   AF-A0A9E6V2X5-F1
#
_cell.length_a   1.000
_cell.length_b   1.000
_cell.length_c   1.000
_cell.angle_alpha   90.00
_cell.angle_beta   90.00
_cell.angle_gamma   90.00
#
_symmetry.space_group_name_H-M   'P 1'
#
loop_
_entity.id
_entity.type
_entity.pdbx_description
1 polymer ?
#
loop_
_entity_poly.entity_id
_entity_poly.type
_entity_poly.pdbx_seq_one_letter_code
_entity_poly.pdbx_strand_id
1 'polypeptide(L)'
;MSSYSISESTTFTVTHARHIAAKISADLKRMQRFYGYPSDTDIGHYECEAIELLKAGYLGTLTVGFKRNGQWIEPTLRYTARDLAGMPANDDDPGRVLPGRDTRDASFYNYLTYSATWYALSASEQDAFNVRMPFYRGSATPPTVNGYLIDDKTYSAGGRALGRASVKAY
;
A
#
# COMPACT_ATOMS: atom_id res chain seq x y z
N MET A 1 -1.66 1.24 -38.82
CA MET A 1 -1.38 0.92 -37.40
C MET A 1 -2.71 0.55 -36.76
N SER A 2 -2.91 -0.72 -36.44
CA SER A 2 -4.14 -1.20 -35.82
C SER A 2 -3.99 -1.15 -34.31
N SER A 3 -4.82 -0.33 -33.66
CA SER A 3 -4.96 -0.31 -32.20
C SER A 3 -5.83 -1.50 -31.79
N TYR A 4 -5.30 -2.39 -30.96
CA TYR A 4 -6.08 -3.44 -30.32
C TYR A 4 -6.46 -2.94 -28.92
N SER A 5 -7.74 -2.62 -28.71
CA SER A 5 -8.31 -2.50 -27.38
C SER A 5 -8.89 -3.86 -27.00
N ILE A 6 -8.15 -4.62 -26.20
CA ILE A 6 -8.68 -5.83 -25.56
C ILE A 6 -9.39 -5.37 -24.30
N SER A 7 -10.70 -5.17 -24.39
CA SER A 7 -11.56 -5.01 -23.21
C SER A 7 -11.86 -6.42 -22.66
N GLU A 8 -10.94 -6.94 -21.87
CA GLU A 8 -11.22 -8.10 -21.02
C GLU A 8 -11.73 -7.61 -19.66
N SER A 9 -13.01 -7.86 -19.37
CA SER A 9 -13.56 -7.68 -18.04
C SER A 9 -13.04 -8.80 -17.14
N THR A 10 -11.86 -8.59 -16.54
CA THR A 10 -11.30 -9.54 -15.57
C THR A 10 -11.92 -9.29 -14.20
N THR A 11 -12.61 -10.29 -13.63
CA THR A 11 -13.09 -10.21 -12.25
C THR A 11 -11.91 -10.23 -11.27
N PHE A 12 -11.80 -9.22 -10.41
CA PHE A 12 -10.76 -9.18 -9.38
C PHE A 12 -11.02 -10.24 -8.30
N THR A 13 -10.03 -11.08 -8.00
CA THR A 13 -10.17 -12.22 -7.07
C THR A 13 -9.22 -12.09 -5.88
N VAL A 14 -9.41 -12.94 -4.86
CA VAL A 14 -8.47 -13.02 -3.73
C VAL A 14 -7.05 -13.42 -4.17
N THR A 15 -6.91 -14.19 -5.26
CA THR A 15 -5.61 -14.54 -5.82
C THR A 15 -4.89 -13.30 -6.36
N HIS A 16 -5.60 -12.41 -7.05
CA HIS A 16 -5.04 -11.13 -7.51
C HIS A 16 -4.66 -10.23 -6.32
N ALA A 17 -5.49 -10.19 -5.28
CA ALA A 17 -5.19 -9.46 -4.04
C ALA A 17 -3.91 -9.98 -3.36
N ARG A 18 -3.74 -11.31 -3.25
CA ARG A 18 -2.54 -11.95 -2.70
C ARG A 18 -1.29 -11.64 -3.51
N HIS A 19 -1.38 -11.67 -4.84
CA HIS A 19 -0.27 -11.31 -5.71
C HIS A 19 0.24 -9.90 -5.43
N ILE A 20 -0.66 -8.92 -5.40
CA ILE A 20 -0.31 -7.52 -5.12
C ILE A 20 0.20 -7.35 -3.68
N ALA A 21 -0.46 -7.95 -2.69
CA ALA A 21 -0.06 -7.84 -1.28
C ALA A 21 1.32 -8.45 -1.01
N ALA A 22 1.67 -9.55 -1.67
CA ALA A 22 3.00 -10.16 -1.56
C ALA A 22 4.12 -9.19 -2.01
N LYS A 23 3.85 -8.29 -2.98
CA LYS A 23 4.80 -7.25 -3.40
C LYS A 23 5.00 -6.20 -2.31
N ILE A 24 3.95 -5.83 -1.58
CA ILE A 24 4.04 -4.97 -0.38
C ILE A 24 4.91 -5.67 0.68
N SER A 25 4.65 -6.95 0.98
CA SER A 25 5.46 -7.71 1.94
C SER A 25 6.93 -7.76 1.56
N ALA A 26 7.24 -7.98 0.28
CA ALA A 26 8.61 -8.00 -0.21
C ALA A 26 9.32 -6.64 -0.06
N ASP A 27 8.61 -5.53 -0.31
CA ASP A 27 9.11 -4.18 -0.05
C ASP A 27 9.41 -3.96 1.43
N LEU A 28 8.48 -4.35 2.31
CA LEU A 28 8.64 -4.18 3.75
C LEU A 28 9.72 -5.08 4.33
N LYS A 29 9.90 -6.30 3.80
CA LYS A 29 11.06 -7.17 4.12
C LYS A 29 12.36 -6.49 3.72
N ARG A 30 12.41 -5.79 2.59
CA ARG A 30 13.61 -5.03 2.20
C ARG A 30 13.86 -3.86 3.15
N MET A 31 12.83 -3.15 3.58
CA MET A 31 12.93 -2.10 4.59
C MET A 31 13.45 -2.65 5.92
N GLN A 32 12.89 -3.77 6.39
CA GLN A 32 13.35 -4.44 7.60
C GLN A 32 14.82 -4.82 7.52
N ARG A 33 15.29 -5.36 6.40
CA ARG A 33 16.70 -5.74 6.23
C ARG A 33 17.67 -4.58 6.38
N PHE A 34 17.25 -3.36 6.03
CA PHE A 34 18.10 -2.17 6.09
C PHE A 34 17.91 -1.33 7.35
N TYR A 35 16.74 -1.40 7.97
CA TYR A 35 16.35 -0.46 9.04
C TYR A 35 15.82 -1.15 10.30
N GLY A 36 15.74 -2.48 10.32
CA GLY A 36 15.24 -3.26 11.46
C GLY A 36 13.71 -3.27 11.64
N TYR A 37 12.98 -2.48 10.86
CA TYR A 37 11.51 -2.36 10.91
C TYR A 37 10.88 -2.47 9.51
N PRO A 38 9.63 -2.95 9.39
CA PRO A 38 8.79 -3.53 10.45
C PRO A 38 9.24 -4.94 10.89
N SER A 39 8.64 -5.49 11.96
CA SER A 39 8.89 -6.88 12.36
C SER A 39 8.26 -7.89 11.39
N ASP A 40 8.66 -9.15 11.45
CA ASP A 40 8.08 -10.21 10.59
C ASP A 40 6.59 -10.40 10.83
N THR A 41 6.15 -10.32 12.09
CA THR A 41 4.75 -10.39 12.48
C THR A 41 3.96 -9.22 11.90
N ASP A 42 4.49 -8.00 12.01
CA ASP A 42 3.83 -6.82 11.44
C ASP A 42 3.71 -6.90 9.92
N ILE A 43 4.74 -7.41 9.22
CA ILE A 43 4.68 -7.63 7.77
C ILE A 43 3.54 -8.58 7.42
N GLY A 44 3.41 -9.70 8.13
CA GLY A 44 2.31 -10.64 7.93
C GLY A 44 0.94 -10.01 8.18
N HIS A 45 0.82 -9.19 9.22
CA HIS A 45 -0.42 -8.44 9.49
C HIS A 45 -0.77 -7.45 8.38
N TYR A 46 0.21 -6.67 7.90
CA TYR A 46 -0.01 -5.72 6.80
C TYR A 46 -0.37 -6.43 5.49
N GLU A 47 0.20 -7.60 5.23
CA GLU A 47 -0.16 -8.42 4.07
C GLU A 47 -1.61 -8.90 4.15
N CYS A 48 -2.01 -9.48 5.28
CA CYS A 48 -3.38 -9.96 5.51
C CYS A 48 -4.39 -8.81 5.37
N GLU A 49 -4.10 -7.65 5.96
CA GLU A 49 -4.95 -6.48 5.85
C GLU A 49 -5.05 -5.99 4.40
N ALA A 50 -3.93 -5.88 3.69
CA ALA A 50 -3.91 -5.47 2.30
C ALA A 50 -4.73 -6.42 1.41
N ILE A 51 -4.65 -7.74 1.62
CA ILE A 51 -5.44 -8.73 0.88
C ILE A 51 -6.94 -8.47 1.04
N GLU A 52 -7.41 -8.30 2.28
CA GLU A 52 -8.84 -8.09 2.55
C GLU A 52 -9.35 -6.76 1.98
N LEU A 53 -8.57 -5.68 2.16
CA LEU A 53 -8.91 -4.35 1.66
C LEU A 53 -8.90 -4.31 0.13
N LEU A 54 -7.90 -4.91 -0.52
CA LEU A 54 -7.81 -4.98 -1.98
C LEU A 54 -8.96 -5.81 -2.56
N LYS A 55 -9.27 -6.97 -1.96
CA LYS A 55 -10.36 -7.84 -2.41
C LYS A 55 -11.71 -7.10 -2.37
N ALA A 56 -11.98 -6.40 -1.27
CA ALA A 56 -13.22 -5.65 -1.12
C ALA A 56 -13.21 -4.28 -1.84
N GLY A 57 -12.05 -3.84 -2.33
CA GLY A 57 -11.89 -2.53 -2.98
C GLY A 57 -11.88 -1.36 -1.99
N TYR A 58 -11.64 -1.61 -0.71
CA TYR A 58 -11.67 -0.62 0.38
C TYR A 58 -10.31 0.08 0.61
N LEU A 59 -9.23 -0.41 -0.01
CA LEU A 59 -7.92 0.23 0.06
C LEU A 59 -7.95 1.54 -0.75
N GLY A 60 -7.69 2.69 -0.09
CA GLY A 60 -7.43 3.96 -0.76
C GLY A 60 -5.93 4.21 -0.90
N THR A 61 -5.28 4.52 0.22
CA THR A 61 -3.83 4.70 0.28
C THR A 61 -3.26 4.10 1.55
N LEU A 62 -2.24 3.24 1.45
CA LEU A 62 -1.46 2.75 2.57
C LEU A 62 -0.07 3.39 2.54
N THR A 63 0.31 4.12 3.58
CA THR A 63 1.67 4.66 3.75
C THR A 63 2.36 3.96 4.90
N VAL A 64 3.57 3.44 4.69
CA VAL A 64 4.35 2.69 5.67
C VAL A 64 5.81 3.13 5.63
N GLY A 65 6.39 3.47 6.77
CA GLY A 65 7.77 3.91 6.85
C GLY A 65 8.10 4.64 8.14
N PHE A 66 9.08 5.55 8.06
CA PHE A 66 9.55 6.31 9.21
C PHE A 66 8.96 7.72 9.21
N LYS A 67 8.51 8.16 10.39
CA LYS A 67 8.10 9.55 10.62
C LYS A 67 8.93 10.20 11.71
N ARG A 68 9.26 11.47 11.51
CA ARG A 68 9.92 12.37 12.48
C ARG A 68 9.07 13.63 12.57
N ASN A 69 8.77 14.10 13.78
CA ASN A 69 7.97 15.31 14.02
C ASN A 69 6.60 15.32 13.30
N GLY A 70 5.94 14.15 13.20
CA GLY A 70 4.65 14.02 12.51
C GLY A 70 4.74 14.10 10.98
N GLN A 71 5.94 13.99 10.40
CA GLN A 71 6.17 14.01 8.96
C GLN A 71 6.89 12.74 8.50
N TRP A 72 6.47 12.18 7.37
CA TRP A 72 7.15 11.08 6.71
C TRP A 72 8.53 11.52 6.21
N ILE A 73 9.52 10.68 6.43
CA ILE A 73 10.90 10.84 5.93
C ILE A 73 11.33 9.58 5.17
N GLU A 74 12.47 9.64 4.50
CA GLU A 74 13.08 8.44 3.93
C GLU A 74 13.53 7.45 5.03
N PRO A 75 13.31 6.13 4.87
CA PRO A 75 12.52 5.47 3.82
C PRO A 75 11.02 5.40 4.19
N THR A 76 10.16 5.88 3.31
CA THR A 76 8.70 5.71 3.44
C THR A 76 8.11 5.37 2.07
N LEU A 77 7.24 4.37 2.05
CA LEU A 77 6.55 3.88 0.86
C LEU A 77 5.07 4.19 0.98
N ARG A 78 4.48 4.71 -0.09
CA ARG A 78 3.05 4.95 -0.23
C ARG A 78 2.50 4.10 -1.36
N TYR A 79 1.45 3.36 -1.07
CA TYR A 79 0.74 2.51 -2.01
C TYR A 79 -0.66 3.05 -2.23
N THR A 80 -1.01 3.39 -3.47
CA THR A 80 -2.31 3.99 -3.82
C THR A 80 -3.05 3.05 -4.76
N ALA A 81 -4.24 2.60 -4.37
CA ALA A 81 -5.07 1.75 -5.23
C ALA A 81 -5.56 2.53 -6.45
N ARG A 82 -5.55 1.86 -7.61
CA ARG A 82 -6.05 2.39 -8.87
C ARG A 82 -6.85 1.29 -9.58
N ASP A 83 -8.02 1.65 -10.09
CA ASP A 83 -8.73 0.82 -11.07
C ASP A 83 -8.08 1.06 -12.44
N LEU A 84 -7.83 -0.02 -13.18
CA LEU A 84 -7.25 0.09 -14.51
C LEU A 84 -8.30 0.33 -15.60
N ALA A 85 -9.58 0.10 -15.33
CA ALA A 85 -10.67 0.31 -16.29
C ALA A 85 -10.39 -0.29 -17.69
N GLY A 86 -9.73 -1.46 -17.73
CA GLY A 86 -9.34 -2.14 -18.97
C GLY A 86 -8.04 -1.64 -19.61
N MET A 87 -7.33 -0.67 -19.01
CA MET A 87 -6.02 -0.23 -19.46
C MET A 87 -4.91 -1.18 -18.98
N PRO A 88 -3.89 -1.47 -19.82
CA PRO A 88 -2.73 -2.19 -19.35
C PRO A 88 -1.99 -1.37 -18.30
N ALA A 89 -1.49 -2.03 -17.26
CA ALA A 89 -0.55 -1.46 -16.32
C ALA A 89 0.68 -2.35 -16.19
N ASN A 90 1.80 -1.75 -15.82
CA ASN A 90 2.98 -2.51 -15.47
C ASN A 90 2.72 -3.31 -14.20
N ASP A 91 3.27 -4.52 -14.14
CA ASP A 91 3.42 -5.29 -12.90
C ASP A 91 4.92 -5.41 -12.59
N ASP A 92 5.44 -4.43 -11.87
CA ASP A 92 6.85 -4.34 -11.54
C ASP A 92 7.25 -5.35 -10.44
N ASP A 93 8.53 -5.74 -10.45
CA ASP A 93 9.11 -6.48 -9.33
C ASP A 93 9.25 -5.60 -8.08
N PRO A 94 9.08 -6.15 -6.86
CA PRO A 94 9.20 -5.39 -5.63
C PRO A 94 10.68 -5.05 -5.34
N GLY A 95 10.91 -4.20 -4.35
CA GLY A 95 12.22 -3.80 -3.85
C GLY A 95 12.59 -2.36 -4.19
N ARG A 96 13.88 -2.08 -4.40
CA ARG A 96 14.44 -0.71 -4.59
C ARG A 96 14.18 0.25 -3.41
N VAL A 97 13.96 -0.28 -2.20
CA VAL A 97 14.10 0.50 -0.97
C VAL A 97 15.57 0.89 -0.84
N LEU A 98 15.86 2.18 -0.72
CA LEU A 98 17.24 2.67 -0.61
C LEU A 98 17.78 2.38 0.81
N PRO A 99 19.01 1.85 0.96
CA PRO A 99 19.67 1.76 2.26
C PRO A 99 20.32 3.09 2.67
N GLY A 100 20.80 3.18 3.92
CA GLY A 100 21.65 4.29 4.37
C GLY A 100 20.95 5.62 4.64
N ARG A 101 19.62 5.63 4.79
CA ARG A 101 18.86 6.84 5.13
C ARG A 101 18.81 7.07 6.64
N ASP A 102 18.87 8.33 7.05
CA ASP A 102 18.93 8.69 8.47
C ASP A 102 17.56 8.61 9.15
N THR A 103 17.37 7.55 9.94
CA THR A 103 16.15 7.28 10.72
C THR A 103 16.31 7.56 12.21
N ARG A 104 17.40 8.24 12.64
CA ARG A 104 17.58 8.63 14.05
C ARG A 104 16.42 9.50 14.53
N ASP A 105 15.97 9.28 15.76
CA ASP A 105 14.84 9.99 16.37
C ASP A 105 13.53 9.94 15.56
N ALA A 106 13.42 8.99 14.62
CA ALA A 106 12.19 8.71 13.88
C ALA A 106 11.54 7.43 14.41
N SER A 107 10.22 7.39 14.37
CA SER A 107 9.44 6.21 14.72
C SER A 107 8.92 5.54 13.45
N PHE A 108 8.98 4.22 13.38
CA PHE A 108 8.26 3.47 12.35
C PHE A 108 6.75 3.63 12.55
N TYR A 109 6.00 3.81 11.46
CA TYR A 109 4.56 4.06 11.50
C TYR A 109 3.89 3.57 10.22
N ASN A 110 2.59 3.33 10.28
CA ASN A 110 1.74 3.08 9.12
C ASN A 110 0.45 3.90 9.21
N TYR A 111 -0.08 4.31 8.06
CA TYR A 111 -1.31 5.09 7.95
C TYR A 111 -2.10 4.67 6.73
N LEU A 112 -3.38 4.36 6.91
CA LEU A 112 -4.31 3.97 5.85
C LEU A 112 -5.38 5.05 5.68
N THR A 113 -5.66 5.40 4.44
CA THR A 113 -6.92 5.99 4.04
C THR A 113 -7.74 4.98 3.26
N TYR A 114 -9.03 4.93 3.54
CA TYR A 114 -9.95 4.07 2.81
C TYR A 114 -10.36 4.69 1.48
N SER A 115 -10.83 3.86 0.56
CA SER A 115 -11.38 4.31 -0.72
C SER A 115 -12.80 4.88 -0.55
N ALA A 116 -13.34 5.49 -1.62
CA ALA A 116 -14.72 5.97 -1.61
C ALA A 116 -15.76 4.85 -1.41
N THR A 117 -15.46 3.62 -1.84
CA THR A 117 -16.37 2.48 -1.67
C THR A 117 -16.51 2.07 -0.20
N TRP A 118 -15.45 2.21 0.61
CA TRP A 118 -15.54 2.02 2.06
C TRP A 118 -16.47 3.05 2.69
N TYR A 119 -16.29 4.32 2.35
CA TYR A 119 -17.11 5.41 2.92
C TYR A 119 -18.58 5.35 2.48
N ALA A 120 -18.90 4.59 1.44
CA ALA A 120 -20.27 4.31 1.01
C ALA A 120 -20.96 3.19 1.82
N LEU A 121 -20.22 2.41 2.60
CA LEU A 121 -20.78 1.36 3.46
C LEU A 121 -21.53 1.94 4.65
N SER A 122 -22.57 1.23 5.09
CA SER A 122 -23.19 1.46 6.39
C SER A 122 -22.23 1.14 7.54
N ALA A 123 -22.51 1.69 8.72
CA ALA A 123 -21.73 1.40 9.93
C ALA A 123 -21.66 -0.11 10.22
N SER A 124 -22.78 -0.82 10.07
CA SER A 124 -22.83 -2.27 10.31
C SER A 124 -21.97 -3.08 9.33
N GLU A 125 -21.85 -2.65 8.08
CA GLU A 125 -20.96 -3.29 7.10
C GLU A 125 -19.49 -3.01 7.40
N GLN A 126 -19.16 -1.77 7.80
CA GLN A 126 -17.81 -1.41 8.25
C GLN A 126 -17.40 -2.21 9.49
N ASP A 127 -18.29 -2.34 10.47
CA ASP A 127 -18.04 -3.11 11.69
C ASP A 127 -17.83 -4.60 11.39
N ALA A 128 -18.71 -5.19 10.56
CA ALA A 128 -18.58 -6.57 10.13
C ALA A 128 -17.25 -6.84 9.39
N PHE A 129 -16.78 -5.87 8.59
CA PHE A 129 -15.48 -5.95 7.93
C PHE A 129 -14.31 -5.79 8.92
N ASN A 130 -14.40 -4.88 9.89
CA ASN A 130 -13.33 -4.62 10.84
C ASN A 130 -13.07 -5.81 11.78
N VAL A 131 -14.10 -6.58 12.15
CA VAL A 131 -13.95 -7.75 13.05
C VAL A 131 -13.04 -8.84 12.50
N ARG A 132 -12.89 -8.94 11.17
CA ARG A 132 -11.99 -9.92 10.52
C ARG A 132 -10.58 -9.40 10.22
N MET A 133 -10.26 -8.15 10.58
CA MET A 133 -8.93 -7.58 10.35
C MET A 133 -7.89 -8.18 11.32
N PRO A 134 -6.61 -8.30 10.91
CA PRO A 134 -5.55 -8.83 11.78
C PRO A 134 -5.23 -7.91 12.98
N PHE A 135 -5.57 -6.63 12.87
CA PHE A 135 -5.49 -5.64 13.94
C PHE A 135 -6.49 -4.51 13.69
N TYR A 136 -6.82 -3.75 14.73
CA TYR A 136 -7.69 -2.59 14.61
C TYR A 136 -6.87 -1.31 14.39
N ARG A 137 -7.32 -0.49 13.44
CA ARG A 137 -6.74 0.84 13.21
C ARG A 137 -7.33 1.85 14.19
N GLY A 138 -6.46 2.68 14.78
CA GLY A 138 -6.87 3.87 15.52
C GLY A 138 -7.07 5.08 14.60
N SER A 139 -7.80 6.08 15.09
CA SER A 139 -7.87 7.39 14.44
C SER A 139 -6.61 8.20 14.71
N ALA A 140 -6.11 8.91 13.68
CA ALA A 140 -4.97 9.81 13.81
C ALA A 140 -5.02 10.87 12.71
N THR A 141 -4.39 12.02 12.94
CA THR A 141 -4.18 13.03 11.90
C THR A 141 -3.21 12.49 10.83
N PRO A 142 -3.51 12.64 9.52
CA PRO A 142 -2.59 12.24 8.46
C PRO A 142 -1.21 12.89 8.63
N PRO A 143 -0.11 12.14 8.67
CA PRO A 143 1.22 12.74 8.71
C PRO A 143 1.54 13.46 7.39
N THR A 144 2.21 14.61 7.48
CA THR A 144 2.68 15.33 6.29
C THR A 144 3.95 14.68 5.73
N VAL A 145 4.53 15.20 4.64
CA VAL A 145 5.79 14.68 4.08
C VAL A 145 6.88 15.73 4.26
N ASN A 146 8.03 15.33 4.79
CA ASN A 146 9.23 16.15 4.77
C ASN A 146 10.08 15.75 3.56
N GLY A 147 9.94 16.51 2.48
CA GLY A 147 10.45 16.17 1.16
C GLY A 147 9.31 16.08 0.14
N TYR A 148 9.41 15.13 -0.79
CA TYR A 148 8.41 14.91 -1.83
C TYR A 148 8.23 13.42 -2.14
N LEU A 149 7.15 13.07 -2.84
CA LEU A 149 6.87 11.69 -3.26
C LEU A 149 7.20 11.53 -4.74
N ILE A 150 7.89 10.43 -5.07
CA ILE A 150 8.13 10.02 -6.45
C ILE A 150 7.44 8.68 -6.69
N ASP A 151 6.51 8.64 -7.64
CA ASP A 151 5.97 7.39 -8.19
C ASP A 151 7.11 6.59 -8.83
N ASP A 152 7.35 5.36 -8.36
CA ASP A 152 8.53 4.58 -8.74
C ASP A 152 8.25 3.12 -9.12
N LYS A 153 7.08 2.56 -8.76
CA LYS A 153 6.62 1.23 -9.17
C LYS A 153 5.11 1.16 -9.32
N THR A 154 4.65 0.18 -10.09
CA THR A 154 3.25 -0.23 -10.16
C THR A 154 3.15 -1.74 -9.98
N TYR A 155 2.28 -2.20 -9.10
CA TYR A 155 1.95 -3.63 -8.95
C TYR A 155 0.55 -3.85 -9.49
N SER A 156 0.34 -4.82 -10.37
CA SER A 156 -0.98 -5.02 -10.98
C SER A 156 -1.35 -6.47 -11.15
N ALA A 157 -2.64 -6.76 -11.00
CA ALA A 157 -3.22 -8.07 -11.23
C ALA A 157 -4.74 -7.95 -11.42
N GLY A 158 -5.29 -8.70 -12.37
CA GLY A 158 -6.74 -8.83 -12.56
C GLY A 158 -7.49 -7.51 -12.72
N GLY A 159 -6.95 -6.59 -13.54
CA GLY A 159 -7.60 -5.30 -13.83
C GLY A 159 -7.48 -4.24 -12.73
N ARG A 160 -6.71 -4.49 -11.67
CA ARG A 160 -6.39 -3.48 -10.64
C ARG A 160 -4.90 -3.25 -10.53
N ALA A 161 -4.53 -2.06 -10.09
CA ALA A 161 -3.16 -1.70 -9.81
C ALA A 161 -3.00 -1.00 -8.46
N LEU A 162 -1.76 -1.04 -7.98
CA LEU A 162 -1.28 -0.35 -6.80
C LEU A 162 -0.06 0.44 -7.21
N GLY A 163 -0.22 1.76 -7.33
CA GLY A 163 0.89 2.67 -7.60
C GLY A 163 1.70 2.85 -6.33
N ARG A 164 3.01 2.66 -6.41
CA ARG A 164 3.95 2.91 -5.32
C ARG A 164 4.70 4.21 -5.55
N ALA A 165 4.73 5.02 -4.50
CA ALA A 165 5.59 6.18 -4.40
C ALA A 165 6.54 6.05 -3.21
N SER A 166 7.76 6.55 -3.37
CA SER A 166 8.76 6.64 -2.31
C SER A 166 8.93 8.09 -1.88
N VAL A 167 8.99 8.35 -0.57
CA VAL A 167 9.43 9.65 -0.06
C VAL A 167 10.89 9.87 -0.46
N LYS A 168 11.22 11.10 -0.85
CA LYS A 168 12.58 11.60 -1.12
C LYS A 168 12.82 12.87 -0.32
N ALA A 169 13.98 12.97 0.31
CA ALA A 169 14.46 14.22 0.88
C ALA A 169 14.66 15.28 -0.23
N TYR A 170 14.60 16.56 0.14
CA TYR A 170 14.89 17.69 -0.74
C TYR A 170 16.32 17.68 -1.27
#